data_AF-A0A966H4T9-F1
#
_entry.id   AF-A0A966H4T9-F1
#
_cell.length_a   1.000
_cell.length_b   1.000
_cell.length_c   1.000
_cell.angle_alpha   90.00
_cell.angle_beta   90.00
_cell.angle_gamma   90.00
#
_symmetry.space_group_name_H-M   'P 1'
#
loop_
_entity.id
_entity.type
_entity.pdbx_description
1 polymer ?
#
loop_
_entity_poly.entity_id
_entity_poly.type
_entity_poly.pdbx_seq_one_letter_code
_entity_poly.pdbx_strand_id
1 'polypeptide(L)'
;MKWAYQIGPRLRIAALLGLVLVGVFCKNLLERKNVATLGQSFSSVYEDRLLVESYIYKMSDQLYRKQLMLEQWNGTNAERQSMGKQLASFDAAIGRLMQDYRKTKFTAAEEEAFAAFVQQYKHLQATEQTWLQAGDESIALKAMAACKQPFDQASATLHQLSAIQVAEGKLLNDQSKRIMAGSTILTSFEMALLICIAIIIQILLFTAKTLIPKQTSPAILN
;
A
#
# COMPACT_ATOMS: atom_id res chain seq x y z
N MET A 1 -8.43 -58.16 35.38
CA MET A 1 -8.71 -57.06 34.43
C MET A 1 -8.44 -55.69 35.07
N LYS A 2 -7.17 -55.30 35.29
CA LYS A 2 -6.80 -54.03 35.98
C LYS A 2 -6.41 -52.87 35.04
N TRP A 3 -6.51 -53.06 33.72
CA TRP A 3 -6.02 -52.10 32.73
C TRP A 3 -7.03 -51.00 32.39
N ALA A 4 -8.34 -51.26 32.55
CA ALA A 4 -9.39 -50.30 32.20
C ALA A 4 -9.40 -49.05 33.11
N TYR A 5 -9.02 -49.20 34.39
CA TYR A 5 -8.98 -48.07 35.34
C TYR A 5 -7.80 -47.12 35.14
N GLN A 6 -6.75 -47.53 34.41
CA GLN A 6 -5.59 -46.68 34.11
C GLN A 6 -5.77 -45.84 32.82
N ILE A 7 -6.84 -46.06 32.06
CA ILE A 7 -7.11 -45.38 30.79
C ILE A 7 -7.75 -44.00 31.01
N GLY A 8 -8.55 -43.84 32.07
CA GLY A 8 -9.29 -42.59 32.35
C GLY A 8 -8.43 -41.32 32.41
N PRO A 9 -7.29 -41.31 33.14
CA PRO A 9 -6.40 -40.14 33.20
C PRO A 9 -5.65 -39.91 31.88
N ARG A 10 -5.20 -40.99 31.22
CA ARG A 10 -4.41 -40.92 29.98
C ARG A 10 -5.24 -40.42 28.80
N LEU A 11 -6.52 -40.79 28.73
CA LEU A 11 -7.45 -40.33 27.70
C LEU A 11 -7.79 -38.84 27.85
N ARG A 12 -7.94 -38.34 29.09
CA ARG A 12 -8.15 -36.91 29.36
C ARG A 12 -6.96 -36.06 28.93
N ILE A 13 -5.74 -36.55 29.16
CA ILE A 13 -4.50 -35.87 28.72
C ILE A 13 -4.40 -35.87 27.19
N ALA A 14 -4.70 -37.00 26.53
CA ALA A 14 -4.70 -37.09 25.07
C ALA A 14 -5.76 -36.17 24.43
N ALA A 15 -6.95 -36.06 25.03
CA ALA A 15 -8.00 -35.16 24.57
C ALA A 15 -7.62 -33.67 24.73
N LEU A 16 -6.98 -33.31 25.85
CA LEU A 16 -6.42 -31.98 26.07
C LEU A 16 -5.34 -31.63 25.03
N LEU A 17 -4.44 -32.56 24.74
CA LEU A 17 -3.43 -32.41 23.69
C LEU A 17 -4.05 -32.21 22.31
N GLY A 18 -5.04 -33.04 21.96
CA GLY A 18 -5.75 -32.93 20.69
C GLY A 18 -6.42 -31.56 20.54
N LEU A 19 -7.04 -31.06 21.60
CA LEU A 19 -7.70 -29.75 21.60
C LEU A 19 -6.70 -28.61 21.41
N VAL A 20 -5.55 -28.66 22.09
CA VAL A 20 -4.46 -27.67 21.89
C VAL A 20 -3.96 -27.71 20.45
N LEU A 21 -3.72 -28.91 19.89
CA LEU A 21 -3.16 -29.08 18.55
C LEU A 21 -4.14 -28.59 17.46
N VAL A 22 -5.44 -28.88 17.63
CA VAL A 22 -6.50 -28.33 16.77
C VAL A 22 -6.59 -26.81 16.89
N GLY A 23 -6.43 -26.27 18.10
CA GLY A 23 -6.38 -24.82 18.34
C GLY A 23 -5.24 -24.14 17.58
N VAL A 24 -4.02 -24.67 17.71
CA VAL A 24 -2.84 -24.17 16.99
C VAL A 24 -3.01 -24.29 15.48
N PHE A 25 -3.56 -25.41 14.99
CA PHE A 25 -3.81 -25.61 13.57
C PHE A 25 -4.85 -24.61 13.02
N CYS A 26 -5.94 -24.40 13.74
CA CYS A 26 -6.96 -23.42 13.37
C CYS A 26 -6.40 -21.99 13.37
N LYS A 27 -5.61 -21.64 14.39
CA LYS A 27 -4.94 -20.34 14.49
C LYS A 27 -3.93 -20.13 13.36
N ASN A 28 -3.13 -21.15 13.03
CA ASN A 28 -2.21 -21.11 11.89
C ASN A 28 -2.96 -20.86 10.57
N LEU A 29 -4.11 -21.52 10.36
CA LEU A 29 -4.96 -21.28 9.19
C LEU A 29 -5.53 -19.85 9.14
N LEU A 30 -5.96 -19.30 10.29
CA LEU A 30 -6.45 -17.92 10.39
C LEU A 30 -5.34 -16.88 10.16
N GLU A 31 -4.16 -17.09 10.72
CA GLU A 31 -2.99 -16.22 10.55
C GLU A 31 -2.53 -16.21 9.09
N ARG A 32 -2.51 -17.38 8.44
CA ARG A 32 -2.17 -17.51 7.01
C ARG A 32 -3.17 -16.78 6.11
N LYS A 33 -4.46 -16.80 6.46
CA LYS A 33 -5.50 -16.02 5.77
C LYS A 33 -5.34 -14.51 5.99
N ASN A 34 -5.05 -14.08 7.22
CA ASN A 34 -4.82 -12.67 7.53
C ASN A 34 -3.60 -12.12 6.77
N VAL A 35 -2.48 -12.85 6.79
CA VAL A 35 -1.26 -12.48 6.05
C VAL A 35 -1.48 -12.47 4.54
N ALA A 36 -2.19 -13.46 3.99
CA ALA A 36 -2.52 -13.50 2.56
C ALA A 36 -3.44 -12.33 2.13
N THR A 37 -4.44 -12.01 2.94
CA THR A 37 -5.37 -10.90 2.68
C THR A 37 -4.65 -9.55 2.76
N LEU A 38 -3.69 -9.41 3.68
CA LEU A 38 -2.79 -8.25 3.74
C LEU A 38 -1.94 -8.12 2.48
N GLY A 39 -1.25 -9.19 2.08
CA GLY A 39 -0.36 -9.16 0.92
C GLY A 39 -1.11 -8.82 -0.37
N GLN A 40 -2.31 -9.37 -0.55
CA GLN A 40 -3.11 -9.16 -1.76
C GLN A 40 -3.74 -7.76 -1.80
N SER A 41 -4.23 -7.25 -0.66
CA SER A 41 -4.76 -5.89 -0.57
C SER A 41 -3.64 -4.86 -0.74
N PHE A 42 -2.50 -5.07 -0.07
CA PHE A 42 -1.32 -4.21 -0.17
C PHE A 42 -0.76 -4.17 -1.60
N SER A 43 -0.62 -5.33 -2.26
CA SER A 43 -0.14 -5.39 -3.65
C SER A 43 -1.08 -4.65 -4.60
N SER A 44 -2.40 -4.87 -4.49
CA SER A 44 -3.37 -4.20 -5.37
C SER A 44 -3.41 -2.68 -5.17
N VAL A 45 -3.30 -2.23 -3.92
CA VAL A 45 -3.28 -0.79 -3.59
C VAL A 45 -1.94 -0.16 -4.00
N TYR A 46 -0.82 -0.85 -3.80
CA TYR A 46 0.49 -0.34 -4.20
C TYR A 46 0.62 -0.23 -5.73
N GLU A 47 0.09 -1.21 -6.47
CA GLU A 47 0.04 -1.17 -7.93
C GLU A 47 -0.85 -0.03 -8.43
N ASP A 48 -1.99 0.21 -7.77
CA ASP A 48 -2.85 1.37 -8.06
C ASP A 48 -2.12 2.70 -7.75
N ARG A 49 -1.37 2.79 -6.64
CA ARG A 49 -0.61 4.00 -6.28
C ARG A 49 0.56 4.28 -7.22
N LEU A 50 1.23 3.24 -7.74
CA LEU A 50 2.22 3.41 -8.80
C LEU A 50 1.59 3.90 -10.10
N LEU A 51 0.40 3.43 -10.45
CA LEU A 51 -0.34 3.90 -11.61
C LEU A 51 -0.72 5.38 -11.46
N VAL A 52 -1.26 5.77 -10.30
CA VAL A 52 -1.59 7.15 -9.93
C VAL A 52 -0.37 8.06 -10.05
N GLU A 53 0.78 7.67 -9.49
CA GLU A 53 2.03 8.43 -9.61
C GLU A 53 2.51 8.53 -11.07
N SER A 54 2.33 7.47 -11.86
CA SER A 54 2.68 7.49 -13.28
C SER A 54 1.88 8.52 -14.08
N TYR A 55 0.61 8.77 -13.71
CA TYR A 55 -0.20 9.80 -14.33
C TYR A 55 0.27 11.20 -13.92
N ILE A 56 0.56 11.41 -12.63
CA ILE A 56 1.10 12.68 -12.12
C ILE A 56 2.41 13.02 -12.84
N TYR A 57 3.33 12.06 -12.90
CA TYR A 57 4.60 12.20 -13.61
C TYR A 57 4.40 12.56 -15.09
N LYS A 58 3.54 11.83 -15.81
CA LYS A 58 3.26 12.11 -17.23
C LYS A 58 2.63 13.49 -17.43
N MET A 59 1.75 13.93 -16.53
CA MET A 59 1.19 15.29 -16.58
C MET A 59 2.30 16.34 -16.39
N SER A 60 3.20 16.14 -15.42
CA SER A 60 4.35 17.02 -15.19
C SER A 60 5.30 17.07 -16.40
N ASP A 61 5.61 15.93 -17.02
CA ASP A 61 6.44 15.86 -18.23
C ASP A 61 5.81 16.64 -19.39
N GLN A 62 4.53 16.42 -19.66
CA GLN A 62 3.83 17.13 -20.73
C GLN A 62 3.77 18.63 -20.46
N LEU A 63 3.50 19.02 -19.21
CA LEU A 63 3.46 20.42 -18.80
C LEU A 63 4.83 21.09 -18.99
N TYR A 64 5.91 20.45 -18.54
CA TYR A 64 7.27 20.97 -18.68
C TYR A 64 7.71 21.08 -20.15
N ARG A 65 7.42 20.06 -20.97
CA ARG A 65 7.72 20.09 -22.41
C ARG A 65 6.96 21.20 -23.12
N LYS A 66 5.73 21.47 -22.70
CA LYS A 66 4.90 22.57 -23.20
C LYS A 66 5.51 23.93 -22.85
N GLN A 67 6.01 24.12 -21.63
CA GLN A 67 6.72 25.33 -21.24
C GLN A 67 8.00 25.53 -22.05
N LEU A 68 8.83 24.48 -22.16
CA LEU A 68 10.08 24.55 -22.93
C LEU A 68 9.84 24.92 -24.38
N MET A 69 8.77 24.37 -24.98
CA MET A 69 8.33 24.72 -26.32
C MET A 69 7.99 26.21 -26.41
N LEU A 70 7.18 26.74 -25.48
CA LEU A 70 6.83 28.16 -25.44
C LEU A 70 8.09 29.04 -25.32
N GLU A 71 9.04 28.68 -24.46
CA GLU A 71 10.31 29.38 -24.25
C GLU A 71 11.21 29.43 -25.49
N GLN A 72 11.04 28.49 -26.43
CA GLN A 72 11.80 28.43 -27.68
C GLN A 72 11.22 29.31 -28.80
N TRP A 73 10.10 30.00 -28.57
CA TRP A 73 9.50 30.89 -29.56
C TRP A 73 10.48 32.00 -29.98
N ASN A 74 10.66 32.16 -31.28
CA ASN A 74 11.63 33.06 -31.91
C ASN A 74 11.12 34.50 -32.14
N GLY A 75 9.92 34.83 -31.67
CA GLY A 75 9.32 36.15 -31.84
C GLY A 75 8.39 36.27 -33.04
N THR A 76 8.37 35.32 -33.98
CA THR A 76 7.60 35.46 -35.23
C THR A 76 6.15 34.95 -35.11
N ASN A 77 5.25 35.59 -35.87
CA ASN A 77 3.84 35.17 -35.95
C ASN A 77 3.66 33.82 -36.66
N ALA A 78 4.49 33.50 -37.67
CA ALA A 78 4.39 32.25 -38.42
C ALA A 78 4.69 31.03 -37.55
N GLU A 79 5.71 31.13 -36.68
CA GLU A 79 6.03 30.08 -35.72
C GLU A 79 4.94 29.97 -34.63
N ARG A 80 4.42 31.09 -34.12
CA ARG A 80 3.31 31.08 -33.16
C ARG A 80 2.10 30.29 -33.67
N GLN A 81 1.72 30.49 -34.93
CA GLN A 81 0.64 29.76 -35.58
C GLN A 81 0.93 28.25 -35.70
N SER A 82 2.17 27.86 -35.99
CA SER A 82 2.57 26.45 -36.08
C SER A 82 2.59 25.78 -34.70
N MET A 83 3.04 26.51 -33.68
CA MET A 83 3.06 26.13 -32.27
C MET A 83 1.65 25.88 -31.71
N GLY A 84 0.62 26.59 -32.20
CA GLY A 84 -0.76 26.37 -31.78
C GLY A 84 -1.25 24.92 -31.96
N LYS A 85 -0.82 24.23 -33.02
CA LYS A 85 -1.14 22.81 -33.21
C LYS A 85 -0.44 21.91 -32.19
N GLN A 86 0.81 22.25 -31.84
CA GLN A 86 1.57 21.51 -30.83
C GLN A 86 0.96 21.70 -29.43
N LEU A 87 0.58 22.94 -29.08
CA LEU A 87 -0.17 23.27 -27.87
C LEU A 87 -1.45 22.43 -27.72
N ALA A 88 -2.26 22.36 -28.78
CA ALA A 88 -3.46 21.53 -28.78
C ALA A 88 -3.16 20.04 -28.56
N SER A 89 -2.01 19.56 -29.05
CA SER A 89 -1.58 18.16 -28.82
C SER A 89 -1.21 17.89 -27.36
N PHE A 90 -0.51 18.83 -26.70
CA PHE A 90 -0.21 18.75 -25.28
C PHE A 90 -1.48 18.80 -24.44
N ASP A 91 -2.41 19.68 -24.79
CA ASP A 91 -3.71 19.79 -24.13
C ASP A 91 -4.52 18.50 -24.24
N ALA A 92 -4.53 17.87 -25.42
CA ALA A 92 -5.19 16.58 -25.60
C ALA A 92 -4.50 15.45 -24.84
N ALA A 93 -3.16 15.49 -24.67
CA ALA A 93 -2.43 14.52 -23.87
C ALA A 93 -2.72 14.68 -22.38
N ILE A 94 -2.59 15.90 -21.85
CA ILE A 94 -2.87 16.22 -20.44
C ILE A 94 -4.34 15.98 -20.11
N GLY A 95 -5.27 16.36 -20.99
CA GLY A 95 -6.70 16.12 -20.80
C GLY A 95 -7.04 14.63 -20.71
N ARG A 96 -6.39 13.77 -21.51
CA ARG A 96 -6.54 12.31 -21.40
C ARG A 96 -5.98 11.77 -20.08
N LEU A 97 -4.79 12.21 -19.70
CA LEU A 97 -4.18 11.83 -18.41
C LEU A 97 -5.06 12.25 -17.22
N MET A 98 -5.64 13.46 -17.26
CA MET A 98 -6.59 13.92 -16.25
C MET A 98 -7.84 13.04 -16.19
N GLN A 99 -8.38 12.60 -17.34
CA GLN A 99 -9.55 11.71 -17.37
C GLN A 99 -9.24 10.33 -16.80
N ASP A 100 -8.06 9.79 -17.10
CA ASP A 100 -7.64 8.49 -16.56
C ASP A 100 -7.34 8.58 -15.08
N TYR A 101 -6.68 9.67 -14.64
CA TYR A 101 -6.45 9.97 -13.24
C TYR A 101 -7.76 10.03 -12.45
N ARG A 102 -8.82 10.65 -12.98
CA ARG A 102 -10.17 10.72 -12.37
C ARG A 102 -10.84 9.38 -12.11
N LYS A 103 -10.45 8.32 -12.82
CA LYS A 103 -11.00 6.97 -12.64
C LYS A 103 -10.33 6.21 -11.50
N THR A 104 -9.20 6.71 -10.99
CA THR A 104 -8.48 6.12 -9.86
C THR A 104 -9.15 6.42 -8.53
N LYS A 105 -8.67 5.82 -7.44
CA LYS A 105 -9.20 6.04 -6.09
C LYS A 105 -8.50 7.21 -5.40
N PHE A 106 -9.22 8.32 -5.27
CA PHE A 106 -8.72 9.52 -4.60
C PHE A 106 -8.78 9.40 -3.08
N THR A 107 -7.78 9.95 -2.41
CA THR A 107 -7.90 10.43 -1.03
C THR A 107 -8.54 11.83 -1.02
N ALA A 108 -9.03 12.27 0.14
CA ALA A 108 -9.61 13.61 0.26
C ALA A 108 -8.60 14.73 -0.09
N ALA A 109 -7.33 14.55 0.27
CA ALA A 109 -6.26 15.50 -0.06
C ALA A 109 -5.94 15.50 -1.57
N GLU A 110 -5.96 14.33 -2.22
CA GLU A 110 -5.77 14.22 -3.67
C GLU A 110 -6.91 14.89 -4.43
N GLU A 111 -8.15 14.73 -3.97
CA GLU A 111 -9.32 15.30 -4.63
C GLU A 111 -9.27 16.83 -4.62
N GLU A 112 -8.92 17.42 -3.47
CA GLU A 112 -8.73 18.87 -3.34
C GLU A 112 -7.59 19.39 -4.22
N ALA A 113 -6.39 18.78 -4.12
CA ALA A 113 -5.23 19.20 -4.89
C ALA A 113 -5.44 19.02 -6.41
N PHE A 114 -6.08 17.92 -6.83
CA PHE A 114 -6.37 17.69 -8.24
C PHE A 114 -7.44 18.65 -8.78
N ALA A 115 -8.46 19.00 -7.98
CA ALA A 115 -9.40 20.04 -8.36
C ALA A 115 -8.71 21.40 -8.58
N ALA A 116 -7.76 21.75 -7.69
CA ALA A 116 -6.94 22.96 -7.86
C ALA A 116 -6.10 22.91 -9.14
N PHE A 117 -5.42 21.79 -9.41
CA PHE A 117 -4.64 21.59 -10.63
C PHE A 117 -5.48 21.80 -11.90
N VAL A 118 -6.71 21.25 -11.93
CA VAL A 118 -7.63 21.39 -13.07
C VAL A 118 -7.99 22.85 -13.33
N GLN A 119 -8.22 23.65 -12.28
CA GLN A 119 -8.52 25.06 -12.43
C GLN A 119 -7.30 25.86 -12.90
N GLN A 120 -6.13 25.61 -12.31
CA GLN A 120 -4.87 26.24 -12.70
C GLN A 120 -4.51 25.91 -14.15
N TYR A 121 -4.71 24.66 -14.57
CA TYR A 121 -4.46 24.25 -15.96
C TYR A 121 -5.40 24.94 -16.94
N LYS A 122 -6.69 25.07 -16.61
CA LYS A 122 -7.63 25.87 -17.42
C LYS A 122 -7.20 27.33 -17.53
N HIS A 123 -6.70 27.91 -16.44
CA HIS A 123 -6.19 29.27 -16.45
C HIS A 123 -4.96 29.40 -17.37
N LEU A 124 -4.03 28.45 -17.31
CA LEU A 124 -2.89 28.37 -18.22
C LEU A 124 -3.35 28.31 -19.69
N GLN A 125 -4.31 27.44 -20.02
CA GLN A 125 -4.87 27.35 -21.38
C GLN A 125 -5.47 28.67 -21.86
N ALA A 126 -6.15 29.41 -20.98
CA ALA A 126 -6.70 30.73 -21.33
C ALA A 126 -5.59 31.76 -21.63
N THR A 127 -4.50 31.75 -20.86
CA THR A 127 -3.35 32.64 -21.12
C THR A 127 -2.62 32.28 -22.41
N GLU A 128 -2.48 30.99 -22.71
CA GLU A 128 -1.89 30.51 -23.96
C GLU A 128 -2.74 30.86 -25.18
N GLN A 129 -4.07 30.78 -25.05
CA GLN A 129 -4.99 31.20 -26.11
C GLN A 129 -4.86 32.71 -26.38
N THR A 130 -4.68 33.51 -25.34
CA THR A 130 -4.42 34.95 -25.47
C THR A 130 -3.11 35.22 -26.21
N TRP A 131 -2.06 34.43 -25.91
CA TRP A 131 -0.80 34.48 -26.65
C TRP A 131 -0.97 34.12 -28.13
N LEU A 132 -1.66 33.02 -28.44
CA LEU A 132 -1.92 32.59 -29.82
C LEU A 132 -2.67 33.64 -30.65
N GLN A 133 -3.59 34.38 -30.01
CA GLN A 133 -4.44 35.38 -30.66
C GLN A 133 -3.84 36.80 -30.67
N ALA A 134 -2.67 37.01 -30.08
CA ALA A 134 -2.04 38.32 -30.02
C ALA A 134 -1.80 38.91 -31.42
N GLY A 135 -2.31 40.12 -31.65
CA GLY A 135 -2.27 40.79 -32.96
C GLY A 135 -0.89 41.32 -33.37
N ASP A 136 0.01 41.54 -32.41
CA ASP A 136 1.39 41.95 -32.64
C ASP A 136 2.38 41.22 -31.70
N GLU A 137 3.67 41.33 -32.00
CA GLU A 137 4.75 40.65 -31.28
C GLU A 137 4.97 41.19 -29.86
N SER A 138 4.71 42.48 -29.60
CA SER A 138 4.86 43.09 -28.28
C SER A 138 3.78 42.58 -27.31
N ILE A 139 2.54 42.49 -27.79
CA ILE A 139 1.42 41.91 -27.05
C ILE A 139 1.68 40.42 -26.80
N ALA A 140 2.20 39.71 -27.79
CA ALA A 140 2.55 38.30 -27.64
C ALA A 140 3.63 38.08 -26.58
N LEU A 141 4.67 38.90 -26.56
CA LEU A 141 5.74 38.77 -25.56
C LEU A 141 5.20 38.95 -24.12
N LYS A 142 4.28 39.91 -23.92
CA LYS A 142 3.60 40.11 -22.63
C LYS A 142 2.69 38.93 -22.27
N ALA A 143 1.92 38.42 -23.23
CA ALA A 143 1.04 37.28 -23.02
C ALA A 143 1.83 36.00 -22.70
N MET A 144 2.97 35.78 -23.33
CA MET A 144 3.86 34.67 -23.04
C MET A 144 4.43 34.77 -21.61
N ALA A 145 4.86 35.95 -21.19
CA ALA A 145 5.31 36.17 -19.82
C ALA A 145 4.20 35.89 -18.79
N ALA A 146 2.94 36.18 -19.15
CA ALA A 146 1.78 35.88 -18.30
C ALA A 146 1.51 34.37 -18.16
N CYS A 147 1.97 33.51 -19.07
CA CYS A 147 1.85 32.06 -18.95
C CYS A 147 2.72 31.47 -17.82
N LYS A 148 3.76 32.19 -17.38
CA LYS A 148 4.70 31.68 -16.37
C LYS A 148 4.04 31.39 -15.03
N GLN A 149 3.21 32.30 -14.55
CA GLN A 149 2.60 32.19 -13.23
C GLN A 149 1.59 31.03 -13.14
N PRO A 150 0.65 30.85 -14.10
CA PRO A 150 -0.24 29.69 -14.12
C PRO A 150 0.52 28.36 -14.29
N PHE A 151 1.61 28.37 -15.07
CA PHE A 151 2.49 27.21 -15.18
C PHE A 151 3.13 26.85 -13.83
N ASP A 152 3.74 27.82 -13.15
CA ASP A 152 4.43 27.60 -11.87
C ASP A 152 3.44 27.07 -10.82
N GLN A 153 2.19 27.56 -10.81
CA GLN A 153 1.12 27.04 -9.95
C GLN A 153 0.73 25.60 -10.29
N ALA A 154 0.47 25.30 -11.57
CA ALA A 154 0.08 23.97 -12.00
C ALA A 154 1.18 22.94 -11.70
N SER A 155 2.45 23.32 -11.94
CA SER A 155 3.63 22.50 -11.61
C SER A 155 3.76 22.25 -10.11
N ALA A 156 3.62 23.30 -9.28
CA ALA A 156 3.66 23.16 -7.82
C ALA A 156 2.56 22.23 -7.29
N THR A 157 1.36 22.30 -7.85
CA THR A 157 0.26 21.41 -7.46
C THR A 157 0.51 19.95 -7.86
N LEU A 158 1.12 19.70 -9.03
CA LEU A 158 1.54 18.34 -9.41
C LEU A 158 2.63 17.79 -8.48
N HIS A 159 3.58 18.64 -8.05
CA HIS A 159 4.55 18.27 -7.03
C HIS A 159 3.89 17.95 -5.67
N GLN A 160 2.87 18.72 -5.27
CA GLN A 160 2.08 18.44 -4.08
C GLN A 160 1.35 17.10 -4.20
N LEU A 161 0.73 16.79 -5.35
CA LEU A 161 0.07 15.51 -5.58
C LEU A 161 1.05 14.33 -5.47
N SER A 162 2.24 14.45 -6.02
CA SER A 162 3.31 13.43 -5.88
C SER A 162 3.76 13.28 -4.42
N ALA A 163 3.89 14.39 -3.68
CA ALA A 163 4.21 14.33 -2.24
C ALA A 163 3.12 13.61 -1.42
N ILE A 164 1.85 13.81 -1.77
CA ILE A 164 0.74 13.06 -1.17
C ILE A 164 0.88 11.56 -1.48
N GLN A 165 1.22 11.15 -2.71
CA GLN A 165 1.45 9.73 -3.04
C GLN A 165 2.56 9.11 -2.18
N VAL A 166 3.67 9.83 -1.97
CA VAL A 166 4.77 9.35 -1.13
C VAL A 166 4.32 9.17 0.32
N ALA A 167 3.51 10.11 0.84
CA ALA A 167 2.97 10.02 2.20
C ALA A 167 2.00 8.83 2.35
N GLU A 168 1.11 8.62 1.40
CA GLU A 168 0.18 7.47 1.37
C GLU A 168 0.93 6.14 1.26
N GLY A 169 1.94 6.06 0.39
CA GLY A 169 2.80 4.88 0.26
C GLY A 169 3.53 4.55 1.58
N LYS A 170 4.01 5.57 2.29
CA LYS A 170 4.64 5.41 3.61
C LYS A 170 3.64 4.91 4.65
N LEU A 171 2.44 5.49 4.69
CA LEU A 171 1.36 5.10 5.61
C LEU A 171 0.99 3.61 5.42
N LEU A 172 0.81 3.17 4.17
CA LEU A 172 0.53 1.77 3.84
C LEU A 172 1.67 0.85 4.30
N ASN A 173 2.93 1.23 4.07
CA ASN A 173 4.08 0.44 4.48
C ASN A 173 4.18 0.33 6.02
N ASP A 174 3.93 1.42 6.74
CA ASP A 174 3.97 1.44 8.20
C ASP A 174 2.83 0.62 8.82
N GLN A 175 1.63 0.65 8.22
CA GLN A 175 0.52 -0.23 8.59
C GLN A 175 0.87 -1.70 8.40
N SER A 176 1.45 -2.07 7.26
CA SER A 176 1.92 -3.43 6.99
C SER A 176 2.95 -3.90 8.02
N LYS A 177 3.94 -3.06 8.34
CA LYS A 177 4.93 -3.37 9.40
C LYS A 177 4.29 -3.59 10.76
N ARG A 178 3.33 -2.75 11.15
CA ARG A 178 2.64 -2.88 12.44
C ARG A 178 1.85 -4.18 12.53
N ILE A 179 1.17 -4.57 11.46
CA ILE A 179 0.41 -5.83 11.42
C ILE A 179 1.36 -7.03 11.49
N MET A 180 2.47 -7.01 10.74
CA MET A 180 3.50 -8.06 10.83
C MET A 180 4.11 -8.15 12.24
N ALA A 181 4.46 -7.03 12.86
CA ALA A 181 5.03 -7.01 14.21
C ALA A 181 4.05 -7.58 15.25
N GLY A 182 2.77 -7.21 15.17
CA GLY A 182 1.72 -7.77 16.03
C GLY A 182 1.57 -9.29 15.87
N SER A 183 1.59 -9.78 14.63
CA SER A 183 1.54 -11.22 14.34
C SER A 183 2.74 -11.95 14.96
N THR A 184 3.95 -11.44 14.78
CA THR A 184 5.18 -12.05 15.30
C THR A 184 5.21 -12.14 16.82
N ILE A 185 4.80 -11.08 17.52
CA ILE A 185 4.77 -11.05 19.00
C ILE A 185 3.76 -12.07 19.54
N LEU A 186 2.55 -12.08 18.99
CA LEU A 186 1.49 -12.99 19.41
C LEU A 186 1.88 -14.46 19.16
N THR A 187 2.48 -14.74 18.00
CA THR A 187 2.95 -16.08 17.63
C THR A 187 4.13 -16.54 18.47
N SER A 188 5.03 -15.63 18.87
CA SER A 188 6.13 -15.95 19.78
C SER A 188 5.63 -16.28 21.19
N PHE A 189 4.64 -15.53 21.69
CA PHE A 189 3.99 -15.81 22.98
C PHE A 189 3.24 -17.15 22.96
N GLU A 190 2.52 -17.44 21.88
CA GLU A 190 1.84 -18.72 21.70
C GLU A 190 2.85 -19.88 21.70
N MET A 191 3.96 -19.77 20.97
CA MET A 191 5.01 -20.80 20.96
C MET A 191 5.59 -21.04 22.37
N ALA A 192 5.82 -19.99 23.15
CA ALA A 192 6.27 -20.12 24.53
C ALA A 192 5.23 -20.86 25.40
N LEU A 193 3.95 -20.51 25.27
CA LEU A 193 2.86 -21.16 25.98
C LEU A 193 2.75 -22.65 25.62
N LEU A 194 2.87 -22.99 24.34
CA LEU A 194 2.84 -24.38 23.86
C LEU A 194 4.01 -25.20 24.43
N ILE A 195 5.21 -24.64 24.48
CA ILE A 195 6.38 -25.29 25.08
C ILE A 195 6.13 -25.54 26.58
N CYS A 196 5.61 -24.56 27.32
CA CYS A 196 5.28 -24.72 28.73
C CYS A 196 4.25 -25.84 28.97
N ILE A 197 3.18 -25.86 28.17
CA ILE A 197 2.14 -26.90 28.24
C ILE A 197 2.75 -28.28 27.92
N ALA A 198 3.59 -28.38 26.90
CA ALA A 198 4.26 -29.62 26.53
C ALA A 198 5.15 -30.16 27.68
N ILE A 199 5.90 -29.29 28.36
CA ILE A 199 6.73 -29.66 29.52
C ILE A 199 5.87 -30.17 30.68
N ILE A 200 4.77 -29.48 31.02
CA ILE A 200 3.87 -29.89 32.10
C ILE A 200 3.30 -31.29 31.82
N ILE A 201 2.90 -31.54 30.58
CA ILE A 201 2.40 -32.85 30.15
C ILE A 201 3.49 -33.92 30.27
N GLN A 202 4.72 -33.61 29.83
CA GLN A 202 5.86 -34.52 29.95
C GLN A 202 6.07 -34.94 31.42
N ILE A 203 6.08 -33.98 32.34
CA ILE A 203 6.22 -34.23 33.79
C ILE A 203 5.10 -35.14 34.29
N LEU A 204 3.83 -34.83 33.96
CA LEU A 204 2.68 -35.64 34.38
C LEU A 204 2.76 -37.09 33.88
N LEU A 205 3.21 -37.29 32.63
CA LEU A 205 3.39 -38.63 32.06
C LEU A 205 4.50 -39.42 32.76
N PHE A 206 5.60 -38.77 33.16
CA PHE A 206 6.69 -39.41 33.89
C PHE A 206 6.30 -39.75 35.33
N THR A 207 5.61 -38.85 36.05
CA THR A 207 5.12 -39.13 37.41
C THR A 207 4.07 -40.24 37.42
N ALA A 208 3.26 -40.39 36.36
CA ALA A 208 2.31 -41.48 36.25
C ALA A 208 2.98 -42.87 36.05
N LYS A 209 4.26 -42.94 35.63
CA LYS A 209 5.00 -44.20 35.46
C LYS A 209 5.66 -44.71 36.75
N THR A 210 5.86 -43.86 37.77
CA THR A 210 6.57 -44.23 39.01
C THR A 210 5.70 -44.94 40.06
N LEU A 211 4.39 -45.12 39.82
CA LEU A 211 3.46 -45.81 40.72
C LEU A 211 3.21 -47.29 40.37
N ILE A 212 4.21 -47.99 39.81
CA ILE A 212 4.14 -49.46 39.67
C ILE A 212 4.89 -50.06 40.88
N PRO A 213 4.20 -50.54 41.93
CA PRO A 213 4.88 -51.18 43.04
C PRO A 213 5.57 -52.46 42.55
N LYS A 214 6.87 -52.56 42.81
CA LYS A 214 7.68 -53.76 42.59
C LYS A 214 7.03 -54.91 43.37
N GLN A 215 6.45 -55.89 42.67
CA GLN A 215 5.98 -57.12 43.32
C GLN A 215 7.19 -57.82 43.93
N THR A 216 7.33 -57.74 45.25
CA THR A 216 8.21 -58.63 46.02
C THR A 216 7.54 -59.99 46.09
N SER A 217 8.10 -60.98 45.38
CA SER A 217 7.76 -62.39 45.57
C SER A 217 8.01 -62.79 47.04
N PRO A 218 7.08 -63.50 47.70
CA PRO A 218 7.38 -64.05 49.01
C PRO A 218 8.39 -65.19 48.84
N ALA A 219 9.45 -65.15 49.64
CA ALA A 219 10.37 -66.26 49.81
C ALA A 219 9.59 -67.45 50.38
N ILE A 220 9.57 -68.55 49.65
CA ILE A 220 9.06 -69.82 50.15
C ILE A 220 10.17 -70.40 51.04
N LEU A 221 9.93 -70.41 52.35
CA LEU A 221 10.70 -71.18 53.32
C LEU A 221 9.92 -72.47 53.62
N ASN A 222 10.67 -73.57 53.53
CA ASN A 222 10.34 -75.00 53.74
C ASN A 222 9.67 -75.73 52.59
#